data_AF-A0A2Z2NUE2-F1
#
_entry.id   AF-A0A2Z2NUE2-F1
#
_cell.length_a   1.000
_cell.length_b   1.000
_cell.length_c   1.000
_cell.angle_alpha   90.00
_cell.angle_beta   90.00
_cell.angle_gamma   90.00
#
_symmetry.space_group_name_H-M   'P 1'
#
loop_
_entity.id
_entity.type
_entity.pdbx_description
1 polymer ?
#
loop_
_entity_poly.entity_id
_entity_poly.type
_entity_poly.pdbx_seq_one_letter_code
_entity_poly.pdbx_strand_id
1 'polypeptide(L)'
;MANAVLVGVQDRLKEIAPSIRLDIHGELGSLEEMDAVVNKFASEKKAGQIILRSSGSVYLKDYPPSIPSFIGGNNHPVKLGTIKSMQSPEGLVTGVTYYVPIVDTIESFMLLHPYMDSILLLSSLEETGR
;
A
#
# COMPACT_ATOMS: atom_id res chain seq x y z
N MET A 1 -2.18 -5.87 10.57
CA MET A 1 -2.68 -4.76 9.73
C MET A 1 -3.24 -5.23 8.39
N ALA A 2 -2.48 -5.95 7.55
CA ALA A 2 -2.98 -6.45 6.25
C ALA A 2 -4.29 -7.27 6.35
N ASN A 3 -4.41 -8.14 7.36
CA ASN A 3 -5.64 -8.90 7.60
C ASN A 3 -6.85 -8.00 7.93
N ALA A 4 -6.67 -6.97 8.76
CA ALA A 4 -7.74 -6.03 9.10
C ALA A 4 -8.20 -5.20 7.89
N VAL A 5 -7.25 -4.80 7.03
CA VAL A 5 -7.57 -4.11 5.76
C VAL A 5 -8.35 -5.04 4.84
N LEU A 6 -7.93 -6.31 4.69
CA LEU A 6 -8.64 -7.29 3.88
C LEU A 6 -10.08 -7.52 4.36
N VAL A 7 -10.28 -7.69 5.67
CA VAL A 7 -11.61 -7.83 6.27
C VAL A 7 -12.46 -6.60 5.95
N GLY A 8 -11.93 -5.39 6.15
CA GLY A 8 -12.64 -4.15 5.83
C GLY A 8 -13.02 -4.03 4.35
N VAL A 9 -12.15 -4.45 3.43
CA VAL A 9 -12.44 -4.49 1.99
C VAL A 9 -13.57 -5.50 1.69
N GLN A 10 -13.49 -6.70 2.26
CA GLN A 10 -14.50 -7.74 2.07
C GLN A 10 -15.87 -7.29 2.59
N ASP A 11 -15.92 -6.72 3.78
CA ASP A 11 -17.17 -6.28 4.40
C ASP A 11 -17.80 -5.13 3.62
N ARG A 12 -16.99 -4.15 3.19
CA ARG A 12 -17.50 -3.04 2.39
C ARG A 12 -17.98 -3.51 1.01
N LEU A 13 -17.28 -4.43 0.35
CA LEU A 13 -17.69 -4.95 -0.95
C LEU A 13 -18.97 -5.79 -0.88
N LYS A 14 -19.17 -6.59 0.17
CA LYS A 14 -20.44 -7.28 0.40
C LYS A 14 -21.61 -6.31 0.50
N GLU A 15 -21.40 -5.13 1.07
CA GLU A 15 -22.44 -4.11 1.23
C GLU A 15 -22.74 -3.38 -0.08
N ILE A 16 -21.71 -2.86 -0.77
CA ILE A 16 -21.91 -1.94 -1.91
C ILE A 16 -21.91 -2.62 -3.28
N ALA A 17 -21.32 -3.80 -3.38
CA ALA A 17 -21.12 -4.50 -4.64
C ALA A 17 -21.07 -6.03 -4.43
N PRO A 18 -22.14 -6.66 -3.90
CA PRO A 18 -22.15 -8.07 -3.53
C PRO A 18 -21.92 -9.04 -4.70
N SER A 19 -22.06 -8.58 -5.94
CA SER A 19 -21.77 -9.36 -7.15
C SER A 19 -20.28 -9.43 -7.49
N ILE A 20 -19.43 -8.57 -6.90
CA ILE A 20 -17.98 -8.58 -7.13
C ILE A 20 -17.38 -9.77 -6.39
N ARG A 21 -16.64 -10.60 -7.12
CA ARG A 21 -15.85 -11.70 -6.54
C ARG A 21 -14.42 -11.22 -6.33
N LEU A 22 -13.88 -11.50 -5.15
CA LEU A 22 -12.49 -11.24 -4.81
C LEU A 22 -11.67 -12.52 -4.98
N ASP A 23 -10.63 -12.44 -5.80
CA ASP A 23 -9.57 -13.44 -5.86
C ASP A 23 -8.43 -12.96 -4.95
N ILE A 24 -8.24 -13.65 -3.82
CA ILE A 24 -7.32 -13.21 -2.76
C ILE A 24 -6.05 -14.05 -2.83
N HIS A 25 -4.91 -13.37 -2.96
CA HIS A 25 -3.58 -13.95 -2.85
C HIS A 25 -2.83 -13.26 -1.72
N GLY A 26 -2.58 -13.99 -0.64
CA GLY A 26 -1.84 -13.51 0.53
C GLY A 26 -0.40 -14.00 0.52
N GLU A 27 0.43 -13.36 1.35
CA GLU A 27 1.76 -13.86 1.72
C GLU A 27 2.71 -14.12 0.55
N LEU A 28 2.68 -13.25 -0.47
CA LEU A 28 3.65 -13.27 -1.57
C LEU A 28 5.03 -12.95 -0.99
N GLY A 29 5.87 -13.98 -0.90
CA GLY A 29 7.14 -13.97 -0.17
C GLY A 29 8.29 -13.33 -0.95
N SER A 30 8.12 -13.14 -2.27
CA SER A 30 9.12 -12.51 -3.12
C SER A 30 8.51 -11.57 -4.17
N LEU A 31 9.38 -10.78 -4.79
CA LEU A 31 9.01 -9.88 -5.89
C LEU A 31 8.53 -10.69 -7.10
N GLU A 32 9.17 -11.82 -7.38
CA GLU A 32 8.83 -12.73 -8.49
C GLU A 32 7.44 -13.35 -8.30
N GLU A 33 7.10 -13.77 -7.08
CA GLU A 33 5.76 -14.26 -6.77
C GLU A 33 4.70 -13.18 -6.97
N MET A 34 5.00 -11.93 -6.57
CA MET A 34 4.11 -10.80 -6.80
C MET A 34 3.96 -10.49 -8.30
N ASP A 35 5.04 -10.47 -9.05
CA ASP A 35 5.03 -10.23 -10.49
C ASP A 35 4.20 -11.29 -11.23
N ALA A 36 4.38 -12.56 -10.88
CA ALA A 36 3.61 -13.65 -11.46
C ALA A 36 2.09 -13.50 -11.23
N VAL A 37 1.68 -13.09 -10.02
CA VAL A 37 0.26 -12.88 -9.68
C VAL A 37 -0.31 -11.66 -10.40
N VAL A 38 0.41 -10.54 -10.43
CA VAL A 38 -0.03 -9.32 -11.13
C VAL A 38 -0.21 -9.59 -12.63
N ASN A 39 0.77 -10.25 -13.25
CA ASN A 39 0.72 -10.58 -14.67
C ASN A 39 -0.40 -11.58 -14.99
N LYS A 40 -0.62 -12.57 -14.11
CA LYS A 40 -1.77 -13.49 -14.22
C LYS A 40 -3.09 -12.72 -14.24
N PHE A 41 -3.31 -11.79 -13.31
CA PHE A 41 -4.55 -11.01 -13.24
C PHE A 41 -4.77 -10.09 -14.44
N ALA A 42 -3.70 -9.49 -14.95
CA ALA A 42 -3.78 -8.75 -16.20
C ALA A 42 -4.19 -9.66 -17.37
N SER A 43 -3.61 -10.86 -17.47
CA SER A 43 -3.92 -11.81 -18.55
C SER A 43 -5.35 -12.38 -18.46
N GLU A 44 -5.87 -12.56 -17.25
CA GLU A 44 -7.25 -12.98 -16.97
C GLU A 44 -8.27 -11.84 -17.16
N LYS A 45 -7.81 -10.64 -17.57
CA LYS A 45 -8.64 -9.45 -17.80
C LYS A 45 -9.48 -9.08 -16.58
N LYS A 46 -8.88 -9.16 -15.38
CA LYS A 46 -9.53 -8.63 -14.17
C LYS A 46 -9.82 -7.14 -14.34
N ALA A 47 -10.96 -6.69 -13.81
CA ALA A 47 -11.38 -5.29 -13.92
C ALA A 47 -10.48 -4.33 -13.12
N GLY A 48 -9.78 -4.84 -12.11
CA GLY A 48 -8.80 -4.10 -11.33
C GLY A 48 -8.17 -5.00 -10.26
N GLN A 49 -7.15 -4.47 -9.58
CA GLN A 49 -6.43 -5.17 -8.52
C GLN A 49 -6.22 -4.27 -7.31
N ILE A 50 -6.13 -4.87 -6.12
CA ILE A 50 -5.77 -4.19 -4.87
C ILE A 50 -4.42 -4.74 -4.41
N ILE A 51 -3.43 -3.86 -4.28
CA ILE A 51 -2.07 -4.21 -3.86
C ILE A 51 -1.80 -3.57 -2.51
N LEU A 52 -1.48 -4.41 -1.52
CA LEU A 52 -1.28 -3.96 -0.15
C LEU A 52 0.21 -3.86 0.20
N ARG A 53 0.51 -3.02 1.21
CA ARG A 53 1.86 -2.75 1.75
C ARG A 53 2.73 -1.85 0.87
N SER A 54 3.76 -1.28 1.50
CA SER A 54 4.75 -0.43 0.82
C SER A 54 5.52 -1.20 -0.25
N SER A 55 5.85 -2.48 -0.04
CA SER A 55 6.54 -3.32 -1.03
C SER A 55 5.79 -3.41 -2.35
N GLY A 56 4.47 -3.62 -2.32
CA GLY A 56 3.65 -3.62 -3.53
C GLY A 56 3.55 -2.25 -4.20
N SER A 57 3.61 -1.17 -3.42
CA SER A 57 3.64 0.19 -3.97
C SER A 57 4.99 0.49 -4.65
N VAL A 58 6.10 0.02 -4.08
CA VAL A 58 7.43 0.10 -4.67
C VAL A 58 7.49 -0.73 -5.96
N TYR A 59 6.91 -1.93 -5.98
CA TYR A 59 6.83 -2.73 -7.20
C TYR A 59 6.12 -1.97 -8.34
N LEU A 60 4.99 -1.32 -8.06
CA LEU A 60 4.24 -0.58 -9.09
C LEU A 60 4.98 0.64 -9.67
N LYS A 61 6.01 1.15 -8.99
CA LYS A 61 6.88 2.20 -9.53
C LYS A 61 7.71 1.65 -10.71
N ASP A 62 8.29 0.47 -10.52
CA ASP A 62 9.21 -0.14 -11.49
C ASP A 62 8.46 -0.99 -12.54
N TYR A 63 7.26 -1.45 -12.20
CA TYR A 63 6.36 -2.24 -13.04
C TYR A 63 4.97 -1.58 -13.14
N PRO A 64 4.80 -0.56 -14.00
CA PRO A 64 3.52 0.12 -14.16
C PRO A 64 2.40 -0.85 -14.58
N PRO A 65 1.22 -0.80 -13.94
CA PRO A 65 0.17 -1.78 -14.19
C PRO A 65 -0.54 -1.51 -15.52
N SER A 66 -1.09 -2.57 -16.12
CA SER A 66 -1.93 -2.53 -17.33
C SER A 66 -3.43 -2.50 -17.04
N ILE A 67 -3.82 -2.70 -15.78
CA ILE A 67 -5.20 -2.61 -15.29
C ILE A 67 -5.28 -1.65 -14.10
N PRO A 68 -6.46 -1.05 -13.80
CA PRO A 68 -6.63 -0.20 -12.64
C PRO A 68 -6.14 -0.87 -11.35
N SER A 69 -5.22 -0.22 -10.66
CA SER A 69 -4.54 -0.74 -9.47
C SER A 69 -4.77 0.18 -8.29
N PHE A 70 -5.26 -0.39 -7.20
CA PHE A 70 -5.55 0.31 -5.96
C PHE A 70 -4.51 -0.06 -4.91
N ILE A 71 -3.74 0.90 -4.43
CA ILE A 71 -2.79 0.69 -3.34
C ILE A 71 -3.46 0.87 -1.98
N GLY A 72 -3.01 0.12 -0.99
CA GLY A 72 -3.52 0.20 0.38
C GLY A 72 -2.48 -0.22 1.41
N GLY A 73 -2.61 0.29 2.64
CA GLY A 73 -1.71 -0.10 3.73
C GLY A 73 -0.24 0.20 3.43
N ASN A 74 0.05 1.29 2.72
CA ASN A 74 1.39 1.75 2.41
C ASN A 74 1.71 3.06 3.14
N ASN A 75 3.01 3.38 3.17
CA ASN A 75 3.47 4.72 3.57
C ASN A 75 3.19 5.74 2.44
N HIS A 76 3.88 6.87 2.38
CA HIS A 76 3.60 7.95 1.42
C HIS A 76 3.87 7.55 -0.06
N PRO A 77 2.84 7.36 -0.91
CA PRO A 77 3.01 6.78 -2.25
C PRO A 77 3.77 7.67 -3.24
N VAL A 78 3.67 9.00 -3.13
CA VAL A 78 4.53 9.93 -3.90
C VAL A 78 6.01 9.77 -3.53
N LYS A 79 6.33 9.62 -2.24
CA LYS A 79 7.72 9.44 -1.79
C LYS A 79 8.27 8.07 -2.18
N LEU A 80 7.42 7.05 -2.25
CA LEU A 80 7.75 5.73 -2.78
C LEU A 80 7.91 5.73 -4.32
N GLY A 81 7.51 6.82 -5.00
CA GLY A 81 7.56 6.93 -6.46
C GLY A 81 6.44 6.20 -7.19
N THR A 82 5.45 5.68 -6.46
CA THR A 82 4.33 4.91 -7.00
C THR A 82 3.36 5.76 -7.81
N ILE A 83 3.16 7.02 -7.40
CA ILE A 83 2.28 7.99 -8.06
C ILE A 83 2.99 9.35 -8.13
N LYS A 84 2.58 10.21 -9.06
CA LYS A 84 3.21 11.54 -9.21
C LYS A 84 2.75 12.55 -8.17
N SER A 85 1.46 12.55 -7.84
CA SER A 85 0.86 13.52 -6.91
C SER A 85 -0.31 12.88 -6.14
N MET A 86 -0.54 13.35 -4.91
CA MET A 86 -1.69 12.91 -4.11
C MET A 86 -3.02 13.42 -4.70
N GLN A 87 -3.02 14.60 -5.33
CA GLN A 87 -4.21 15.20 -5.95
C GLN A 87 -4.42 14.71 -7.38
N SER A 88 -3.35 14.30 -8.06
CA SER A 88 -3.39 13.81 -9.43
C SER A 88 -2.36 12.69 -9.57
N PRO A 89 -2.76 11.43 -9.24
CA PRO A 89 -1.84 10.29 -9.22
C PRO A 89 -1.13 10.07 -10.56
N GLU A 90 -1.85 10.34 -11.65
CA GLU A 90 -1.50 10.02 -13.04
C GLU A 90 -1.35 8.51 -13.30
N GLY A 91 -1.78 8.05 -14.48
CA GLY A 91 -1.74 6.63 -14.82
C GLY A 91 -2.85 5.79 -14.18
N LEU A 92 -2.58 4.50 -13.98
CA LEU A 92 -3.57 3.50 -13.53
C LEU A 92 -3.49 3.16 -12.04
N VAL A 93 -2.78 3.96 -11.25
CA VAL A 93 -2.61 3.72 -9.81
C VAL A 93 -3.32 4.80 -8.99
N THR A 94 -4.15 4.38 -8.04
CA THR A 94 -4.76 5.24 -7.00
C THR A 94 -4.93 4.45 -5.71
N GLY A 95 -5.54 5.00 -4.66
CA GLY A 95 -5.88 4.23 -3.46
C GLY A 95 -5.81 5.02 -2.17
N VAL A 96 -5.41 4.35 -1.10
CA VAL A 96 -5.34 4.92 0.25
C VAL A 96 -3.98 4.66 0.89
N THR A 97 -3.52 5.59 1.72
CA THR A 97 -2.29 5.50 2.49
C THR A 97 -2.59 5.75 3.97
N TYR A 98 -1.82 5.12 4.86
CA TYR A 98 -1.88 5.42 6.29
C TYR A 98 -0.87 6.49 6.70
N TYR A 99 -0.21 7.17 5.75
CA TYR A 99 0.85 8.13 6.04
C TYR A 99 0.45 9.09 7.16
N VAL A 100 1.18 9.01 8.27
CA VAL A 100 1.10 9.96 9.37
C VAL A 100 2.36 10.83 9.31
N PRO A 101 2.24 12.17 9.27
CA PRO A 101 3.38 13.05 9.37
C PRO A 101 4.17 12.78 10.66
N ILE A 102 5.50 12.73 10.55
CA ILE A 102 6.37 12.50 11.70
C ILE A 102 6.26 13.64 12.73
N VAL A 103 5.97 14.86 12.29
CA VAL A 103 5.77 16.03 13.15
C VAL A 103 4.62 15.78 14.13
N ASP A 104 3.45 15.39 13.63
CA ASP A 104 2.26 15.07 14.45
C ASP A 104 2.57 13.98 15.48
N THR A 105 3.40 13.00 15.10
CA THR A 105 3.85 11.92 15.99
C THR A 105 4.75 12.46 17.11
N ILE A 106 5.74 13.28 16.77
CA ILE A 106 6.66 13.89 17.74
C ILE A 106 5.92 14.85 18.68
N GLU A 107 5.02 15.68 18.15
CA GLU A 107 4.18 16.58 18.95
C GLU A 107 3.33 15.81 19.96
N SER A 108 2.78 14.66 19.55
CA SER A 108 2.03 13.78 20.45
C SER A 108 2.90 13.24 21.59
N PHE A 109 4.17 12.89 21.32
CA PHE A 109 5.12 12.50 22.38
C PHE A 109 5.42 13.66 23.33
N MET A 110 5.64 14.87 22.81
CA MET A 110 5.92 16.06 23.62
C MET A 110 4.75 16.44 24.52
N LEU A 111 3.51 16.25 24.07
CA LEU A 111 2.31 16.48 24.90
C LEU A 111 2.27 15.56 26.12
N LEU A 112 2.69 14.30 25.96
CA LEU A 112 2.72 13.32 27.05
C LEU A 112 3.97 13.44 27.93
N HIS A 113 5.09 13.88 27.36
CA HIS A 113 6.38 14.03 28.01
C HIS A 113 7.01 15.39 27.69
N PRO A 114 6.54 16.48 28.32
CA PRO A 114 6.96 17.85 27.98
C PRO A 114 8.42 18.17 28.29
N TYR A 115 9.11 17.29 29.04
CA TYR A 115 10.53 17.42 29.39
C TYR A 115 11.46 16.58 28.50
N MET A 116 10.94 15.96 27.45
CA MET A 116 11.72 15.16 26.52
C MET A 116 12.72 16.04 25.75
N ASP A 117 14.01 15.67 25.76
CA ASP A 117 15.09 16.36 25.08
C ASP A 117 15.74 15.53 23.95
N SER A 118 15.37 14.25 23.83
CA SER A 118 15.97 13.30 22.90
C SER A 118 14.98 12.20 22.49
N ILE A 119 15.11 11.70 21.26
CA ILE A 119 14.30 10.60 20.70
C ILE A 119 15.23 9.55 20.08
N LEU A 120 15.05 8.29 20.45
CA LEU A 120 15.69 7.15 19.80
C LEU A 120 14.74 6.55 18.75
N LEU A 121 15.18 6.50 17.50
CA LEU A 121 14.50 5.75 16.44
C LEU A 121 15.22 4.43 16.18
N LEU A 122 14.51 3.31 16.30
CA LEU A 122 14.97 1.98 15.89
C LEU A 122 14.12 1.50 14.73
N SER A 123 14.76 1.19 13.59
CA SER A 123 14.10 0.67 12.40
C SER A 123 14.87 -0.50 11.81
N SER A 124 14.16 -1.53 11.33
CA SER A 124 14.77 -2.52 10.45
C SER A 124 14.99 -1.89 9.07
N LEU A 125 16.22 -1.94 8.56
CA LEU A 125 16.47 -1.72 7.13
C LEU A 125 15.83 -2.89 6.38
N GLU A 126 14.81 -2.62 5.56
CA GLU A 126 14.48 -3.56 4.48
C GLU A 126 15.64 -3.47 3.49
N GLU A 127 16.34 -4.58 3.24
CA GLU A 127 17.33 -4.68 2.18
C GLU A 127 16.64 -4.33 0.86
N THR A 128 16.83 -3.10 0.38
CA THR A 128 16.64 -2.80 -1.03
C THR A 128 17.76 -3.52 -1.76
N GLY A 129 17.48 -4.73 -2.23
CA GLY A 129 18.32 -5.42 -3.20
C GLY A 129 18.64 -4.46 -4.35
N ARG A 130 19.93 -4.21 -4.53
CA ARG A 130 20.46 -3.53 -5.72
C ARG A 130 20.43 -4.47 -6.91
#